data_AF-A0A8J6VUE0-F1
#
_entry.id   AF-A0A8J6VUE0-F1
#
_cell.length_a   1.000
_cell.length_b   1.000
_cell.length_c   1.000
_cell.angle_alpha   90.00
_cell.angle_beta   90.00
_cell.angle_gamma   90.00
#
_symmetry.space_group_name_H-M   'P 1'
#
loop_
_entity.id
_entity.type
_entity.pdbx_description
1 polymer ?
#
loop_
_entity_poly.entity_id
_entity_poly.type
_entity_poly.pdbx_seq_one_letter_code
_entity_poly.pdbx_strand_id
1 'polypeptide(L)'
;MDIRALLNQIASAEVQLHTTQFLAPCVKGGKVQTRVAGMVYTLAPQPRQFEGWGLFQPVDQQTATLIAEADLPDIAAYLQHFSALRLRLVYRFHNQTWLAYPVNEADMRQRFKTVRPVLVHLVIEGDAFEQIIARWNGASCWFEEIDRRDDPAIAEILQSNLKQLVPVEELQFKGITPEMRSLYDLVAQRTEGFAQPQQDEKRLRQALKLGGGELHQFQDRGDYWTVDWTTSDGVRHTSAIAKDDLTVVSSGICLSGRDRDFDLQSLVGVMEHQEW
;
A
#
# COMPACT_ATOMS: atom_id res chain seq x y z
N MET A 1 28.40 -40.89 9.76
CA MET A 1 27.13 -40.62 9.04
C MET A 1 27.24 -41.35 7.71
N ASP A 2 26.42 -42.37 7.46
CA ASP A 2 26.55 -43.24 6.28
C ASP A 2 25.77 -42.64 5.10
N ILE A 3 26.48 -42.37 4.00
CA ILE A 3 25.90 -41.79 2.77
C ILE A 3 24.79 -42.69 2.21
N ARG A 4 24.90 -44.01 2.37
CA ARG A 4 23.87 -44.97 1.90
C ARG A 4 22.59 -44.86 2.72
N ALA A 5 22.71 -44.62 4.02
CA ALA A 5 21.55 -44.39 4.88
C ALA A 5 20.83 -43.08 4.50
N LEU A 6 21.58 -42.02 4.16
CA LEU A 6 21.01 -40.76 3.69
C LEU A 6 20.28 -40.93 2.34
N LEU A 7 20.88 -41.66 1.39
CA LEU A 7 20.26 -41.94 0.09
C LEU A 7 18.98 -42.75 0.22
N ASN A 8 18.96 -43.76 1.08
CA ASN A 8 17.75 -44.54 1.35
C ASN A 8 16.67 -43.69 2.02
N GLN A 9 17.05 -42.78 2.92
CA GLN A 9 16.12 -41.85 3.55
C GLN A 9 15.49 -40.90 2.51
N ILE A 10 16.29 -40.35 1.59
CA ILE A 10 15.80 -39.50 0.49
C ILE A 10 14.85 -40.28 -0.43
N ALA A 11 15.23 -41.49 -0.86
CA ALA A 11 14.39 -42.33 -1.70
C ALA A 11 13.04 -42.67 -1.04
N SER A 12 13.05 -42.96 0.26
CA SER A 12 11.82 -43.21 1.02
C SER A 12 10.94 -41.96 1.15
N ALA A 13 11.55 -40.79 1.33
CA ALA A 13 10.86 -39.51 1.42
C ALA A 13 10.21 -39.12 0.08
N GLU A 14 10.87 -39.41 -1.04
CA GLU A 14 10.32 -39.20 -2.39
C GLU A 14 9.07 -40.07 -2.63
N VAL A 15 9.11 -41.35 -2.27
CA VAL A 15 7.93 -42.23 -2.37
C VAL A 15 6.78 -41.72 -1.51
N GLN A 16 7.06 -41.29 -0.27
CA GLN A 16 6.04 -40.72 0.62
C GLN A 16 5.44 -39.42 0.07
N LEU A 17 6.26 -38.56 -0.53
CA LEU A 17 5.82 -37.28 -1.10
C LEU A 17 4.68 -37.47 -2.11
N HIS A 18 4.80 -38.41 -3.04
CA HIS A 18 3.77 -38.66 -4.07
C HIS A 18 2.44 -39.19 -3.50
N THR A 19 2.49 -39.85 -2.34
CA THR A 19 1.30 -40.41 -1.67
C THR A 19 0.65 -39.46 -0.67
N THR A 20 1.30 -38.34 -0.35
CA THR A 20 0.84 -37.43 0.71
C THR A 20 0.07 -36.27 0.11
N GLN A 21 -1.20 -36.14 0.50
CA GLN A 21 -1.96 -34.91 0.28
C GLN A 21 -1.62 -33.91 1.37
N PHE A 22 -1.54 -32.64 1.02
CA PHE A 22 -1.25 -31.58 1.97
C PHE A 22 -2.06 -30.32 1.68
N LEU A 23 -2.50 -29.66 2.74
CA LEU A 23 -3.16 -28.37 2.68
C LEU A 23 -2.10 -27.26 2.58
N ALA A 24 -2.29 -26.35 1.64
CA ALA A 24 -1.44 -25.17 1.52
C ALA A 24 -2.21 -23.96 0.98
N PRO A 25 -1.83 -22.73 1.40
CA PRO A 25 -2.29 -21.53 0.73
C PRO A 25 -1.53 -21.35 -0.59
N CYS A 26 -2.22 -20.80 -1.60
CA CYS A 26 -1.64 -20.49 -2.89
C CYS A 26 -2.10 -19.10 -3.33
N VAL A 27 -1.14 -18.19 -3.55
CA VAL A 27 -1.41 -16.92 -4.25
C VAL A 27 -1.30 -17.14 -5.76
N LYS A 28 -2.01 -16.36 -6.56
CA LYS A 28 -1.99 -16.48 -8.02
C LYS A 28 -0.57 -16.43 -8.58
N GLY A 29 -0.16 -17.47 -9.32
CA GLY A 29 1.21 -17.60 -9.87
C GLY A 29 2.28 -17.95 -8.83
N GLY A 30 1.87 -18.21 -7.59
CA GLY A 30 2.74 -18.64 -6.50
C GLY A 30 3.11 -20.12 -6.57
N LYS A 31 3.85 -20.56 -5.55
CA LYS A 31 4.22 -21.96 -5.33
C LYS A 31 3.66 -22.42 -3.99
N VAL A 32 3.38 -23.71 -3.87
CA VAL A 32 2.94 -24.35 -2.63
C VAL A 32 4.10 -25.09 -1.98
N GLN A 33 4.08 -25.18 -0.66
CA GLN A 33 5.15 -25.80 0.10
C GLN A 33 4.62 -26.89 1.01
N THR A 34 5.38 -27.98 1.09
CA THR A 34 5.13 -29.07 2.04
C THR A 34 6.43 -29.54 2.66
N ARG A 35 6.35 -30.19 3.82
CA ARG A 35 7.50 -30.75 4.52
C ARG A 35 7.32 -32.25 4.70
N VAL A 36 8.22 -33.04 4.11
CA VAL A 36 8.24 -34.51 4.24
C VAL A 36 9.62 -34.92 4.72
N ALA A 37 9.67 -35.74 5.78
CA ALA A 37 10.92 -36.22 6.39
C ALA A 37 11.96 -35.11 6.73
N GLY A 38 11.47 -33.89 7.06
CA GLY A 38 12.32 -32.74 7.38
C GLY A 38 12.80 -31.93 6.16
N MET A 39 12.55 -32.38 4.94
CA MET A 39 12.83 -31.65 3.70
C MET A 39 11.63 -30.80 3.28
N VAL A 40 11.89 -29.56 2.86
CA VAL A 40 10.86 -28.66 2.33
C VAL A 40 10.83 -28.74 0.82
N TYR A 41 9.70 -29.17 0.27
CA TYR A 41 9.45 -29.21 -1.16
C TYR A 41 8.66 -27.97 -1.56
N THR A 42 9.10 -27.30 -2.62
CA THR A 42 8.43 -26.11 -3.18
C THR A 42 7.93 -26.44 -4.58
N LEU A 43 6.61 -26.59 -4.73
CA LEU A 43 5.97 -27.17 -5.90
C LEU A 43 5.14 -26.10 -6.62
N ALA A 44 5.16 -26.11 -7.95
CA ALA A 44 4.28 -25.31 -8.78
C ALA A 44 2.89 -25.97 -8.80
N PRO A 45 1.81 -25.25 -8.45
CA PRO A 45 0.47 -25.79 -8.46
C PRO A 45 -0.03 -26.01 -9.89
N GLN A 46 -0.85 -27.04 -10.07
CA GLN A 46 -1.64 -27.29 -11.28
C GLN A 46 -3.12 -27.31 -10.89
N PRO A 47 -3.96 -26.38 -11.41
CA PRO A 47 -3.64 -25.37 -12.43
C PRO A 47 -2.76 -24.21 -11.89
N ARG A 48 -1.89 -23.65 -12.73
CA ARG A 48 -0.95 -22.57 -12.35
C ARG A 48 -1.61 -21.26 -11.91
N GLN A 49 -2.87 -21.06 -12.29
CA GLN A 49 -3.64 -19.84 -11.99
C GLN A 49 -4.50 -19.97 -10.74
N PHE A 50 -4.40 -21.09 -10.02
CA PHE A 50 -5.12 -21.26 -8.77
C PHE A 50 -4.70 -20.22 -7.72
N GLU A 51 -5.69 -19.64 -7.05
CA GLU A 51 -5.54 -18.69 -5.94
C GLU A 51 -6.56 -19.05 -4.86
N GLY A 52 -6.08 -19.35 -3.66
CA GLY A 52 -6.92 -19.84 -2.57
C GLY A 52 -6.22 -20.88 -1.69
N TRP A 53 -7.01 -21.56 -0.87
CA TRP A 53 -6.57 -22.68 -0.06
C TRP A 53 -6.92 -23.99 -0.77
N GLY A 54 -5.92 -24.86 -0.94
CA GLY A 54 -6.09 -26.08 -1.71
C GLY A 54 -5.50 -27.29 -1.00
N LEU A 55 -6.13 -28.44 -1.23
CA LEU A 55 -5.56 -29.74 -0.96
C LEU A 55 -4.78 -30.17 -2.20
N PHE A 56 -3.46 -30.29 -2.05
CA PHE A 56 -2.54 -30.59 -3.13
C PHE A 56 -1.95 -31.98 -2.99
N GLN A 57 -1.68 -32.63 -4.11
CA GLN A 57 -0.91 -33.86 -4.18
C GLN A 57 0.29 -33.68 -5.12
N PRO A 58 1.52 -33.91 -4.66
CA PRO A 58 2.71 -33.88 -5.51
C PRO A 58 2.61 -34.91 -6.64
N VAL A 59 2.80 -34.46 -7.88
CA VAL A 59 2.92 -35.35 -9.05
C VAL A 59 4.39 -35.67 -9.31
N ASP A 60 5.26 -34.70 -9.06
CA ASP A 60 6.72 -34.80 -9.12
C ASP A 60 7.37 -33.86 -8.09
N GLN A 61 8.70 -33.75 -8.12
CA GLN A 61 9.47 -32.92 -7.18
C GLN A 61 9.32 -31.41 -7.41
N GLN A 62 8.66 -31.00 -8.50
CA GLN A 62 8.50 -29.61 -8.93
C GLN A 62 7.04 -29.20 -9.06
N THR A 63 6.09 -30.14 -9.12
CA THR A 63 4.68 -29.85 -9.37
C THR A 63 3.74 -30.60 -8.43
N ALA A 64 2.64 -29.94 -8.09
CA ALA A 64 1.55 -30.53 -7.31
C ALA A 64 0.20 -30.22 -7.97
N THR A 65 -0.65 -31.23 -8.06
CA THR A 65 -2.01 -31.07 -8.59
C THR A 65 -2.96 -30.71 -7.48
N LEU A 66 -3.84 -29.75 -7.74
CA LEU A 66 -4.97 -29.42 -6.88
C LEU A 66 -5.99 -30.56 -6.96
N ILE A 67 -6.23 -31.22 -5.83
CA ILE A 67 -7.23 -32.28 -5.69
C ILE A 67 -8.61 -31.69 -5.41
N ALA A 68 -8.65 -30.72 -4.49
CA ALA A 68 -9.86 -30.00 -4.10
C ALA A 68 -9.49 -28.64 -3.49
N GLU A 69 -10.42 -27.70 -3.54
CA GLU A 69 -10.36 -26.51 -2.68
C GLU A 69 -10.59 -26.93 -1.22
N ALA A 70 -9.86 -26.31 -0.30
CA ALA A 70 -9.98 -26.62 1.12
C ALA A 70 -11.25 -26.00 1.71
N ASP A 71 -11.84 -26.69 2.69
CA ASP A 71 -12.98 -26.15 3.41
C ASP A 71 -12.56 -25.22 4.56
N LEU A 72 -13.51 -24.43 5.06
CA LEU A 72 -13.25 -23.46 6.13
C LEU A 72 -12.73 -24.11 7.43
N PRO A 73 -13.26 -25.27 7.90
CA PRO A 73 -12.71 -25.96 9.06
C PRO A 73 -11.23 -26.34 8.93
N ASP A 74 -10.82 -26.92 7.80
CA ASP A 74 -9.43 -27.32 7.57
C ASP A 74 -8.51 -26.11 7.50
N ILE A 75 -8.95 -25.02 6.85
CA ILE A 75 -8.23 -23.75 6.80
C ILE A 75 -8.04 -23.19 8.21
N ALA A 76 -9.11 -23.16 9.01
CA ALA A 76 -9.05 -22.66 10.38
C ALA A 76 -8.08 -23.47 11.25
N ALA A 77 -8.13 -24.81 11.17
CA ALA A 77 -7.23 -25.69 11.90
C ALA A 77 -5.76 -25.45 11.49
N TYR A 78 -5.49 -25.29 10.19
CA TYR A 78 -4.16 -24.97 9.69
C TYR A 78 -3.64 -23.63 10.22
N LEU A 79 -4.48 -22.60 10.16
CA LEU A 79 -4.16 -21.23 10.56
C LEU A 79 -3.90 -21.09 12.06
N GLN A 80 -4.50 -21.93 12.91
CA GLN A 80 -4.30 -21.92 14.37
C GLN A 80 -2.85 -22.16 14.80
N HIS A 81 -2.03 -22.79 13.94
CA HIS A 81 -0.61 -22.97 14.22
C HIS A 81 0.23 -21.69 14.15
N PHE A 82 -0.34 -20.60 13.62
CA PHE A 82 0.33 -19.34 13.43
C PHE A 82 -0.12 -18.27 14.41
N SER A 83 0.77 -17.32 14.66
CA SER A 83 0.49 -16.19 15.54
C SER A 83 -0.55 -15.26 14.91
N ALA A 84 -1.59 -14.94 15.67
CA ALA A 84 -2.61 -13.98 15.25
C ALA A 84 -2.10 -12.54 15.38
N LEU A 85 -2.46 -11.72 14.40
CA LEU A 85 -2.23 -10.28 14.32
C LEU A 85 -3.56 -9.59 14.00
N ARG A 86 -3.82 -8.46 14.65
CA ARG A 86 -4.94 -7.58 14.31
C ARG A 86 -4.46 -6.46 13.43
N LEU A 87 -5.03 -6.37 12.24
CA LEU A 87 -4.65 -5.41 11.21
C LEU A 87 -5.93 -4.71 10.71
N ARG A 88 -5.79 -3.51 10.15
CA ARG A 88 -6.84 -2.87 9.36
C ARG A 88 -6.45 -2.85 7.89
N LEU A 89 -7.40 -3.17 7.03
CA LEU A 89 -7.20 -3.14 5.58
C LEU A 89 -6.98 -1.70 5.11
N VAL A 90 -5.99 -1.49 4.25
CA VAL A 90 -5.64 -0.17 3.70
C VAL A 90 -6.25 -0.05 2.30
N TYR A 91 -5.69 -0.79 1.34
CA TYR A 91 -6.21 -0.89 -0.02
C TYR A 91 -5.84 -2.23 -0.64
N ARG A 92 -6.62 -2.64 -1.64
CA ARG A 92 -6.37 -3.84 -2.42
C ARG A 92 -5.13 -3.64 -3.29
N PHE A 93 -4.10 -4.45 -3.09
CA PHE A 93 -2.85 -4.35 -3.86
C PHE A 93 -2.99 -5.05 -5.22
N HIS A 94 -3.40 -6.33 -5.22
CA HIS A 94 -3.82 -7.07 -6.41
C HIS A 94 -4.60 -8.33 -6.00
N ASN A 95 -5.53 -8.81 -6.85
CA ASN A 95 -6.29 -10.04 -6.61
C ASN A 95 -6.77 -10.16 -5.15
N GLN A 96 -6.54 -11.26 -4.43
CA GLN A 96 -6.93 -11.39 -3.02
C GLN A 96 -5.84 -10.93 -2.05
N THR A 97 -4.93 -10.05 -2.48
CA THR A 97 -3.85 -9.49 -1.65
C THR A 97 -4.12 -8.02 -1.35
N TRP A 98 -4.07 -7.69 -0.06
CA TRP A 98 -4.27 -6.34 0.46
C TRP A 98 -3.04 -5.85 1.18
N LEU A 99 -2.83 -4.54 1.15
CA LEU A 99 -1.99 -3.88 2.13
C LEU A 99 -2.81 -3.65 3.39
N ALA A 100 -2.24 -3.94 4.56
CA ALA A 100 -2.88 -3.74 5.85
C ALA A 100 -1.92 -3.05 6.83
N TYR A 101 -2.47 -2.30 7.79
CA TYR A 101 -1.72 -1.61 8.83
C TYR A 101 -2.05 -2.19 10.22
N PRO A 102 -1.09 -2.30 11.15
CA PRO A 102 -1.38 -2.82 12.47
C PRO A 102 -2.31 -1.93 13.29
N VAL A 103 -3.23 -2.57 14.01
CA VAL A 103 -4.14 -1.89 14.96
C VAL A 103 -3.37 -1.41 16.20
N ASN A 104 -2.26 -2.07 16.53
CA ASN A 104 -1.41 -1.75 17.67
C ASN A 104 0.07 -1.78 17.27
N GLU A 105 0.68 -0.60 17.15
CA GLU A 105 2.09 -0.48 16.77
C GLU A 105 3.05 -1.02 17.84
N ALA A 106 2.69 -0.91 19.12
CA ALA A 106 3.53 -1.41 20.21
C ALA A 106 3.66 -2.93 20.17
N ASP A 107 2.55 -3.65 19.95
CA ASP A 107 2.54 -5.11 19.78
C ASP A 107 3.39 -5.51 18.55
N MET A 108 3.23 -4.81 17.42
CA MET A 108 4.06 -5.05 16.24
C MET A 108 5.55 -4.82 16.50
N ARG A 109 5.90 -3.73 17.18
CA ARG A 109 7.30 -3.40 17.49
C ARG A 109 7.92 -4.44 18.43
N GLN A 110 7.16 -4.96 19.40
CA GLN A 110 7.63 -6.02 20.29
C GLN A 110 7.89 -7.33 19.54
N ARG A 111 6.99 -7.72 18.62
CA ARG A 111 7.10 -8.99 17.88
C ARG A 111 8.10 -8.94 16.72
N PHE A 112 8.17 -7.81 16.01
CA PHE A 112 8.89 -7.70 14.74
C PHE A 112 9.99 -6.64 14.72
N LYS A 113 10.19 -5.91 15.83
CA LYS A 113 11.16 -4.79 15.98
C LYS A 113 10.93 -3.58 15.08
N THR A 114 10.01 -3.68 14.12
CA THR A 114 9.65 -2.62 13.19
C THR A 114 8.13 -2.51 13.07
N VAL A 115 7.67 -1.33 12.68
CA VAL A 115 6.27 -1.05 12.39
C VAL A 115 6.19 -0.59 10.94
N ARG A 116 5.45 -1.34 10.13
CA ARG A 116 5.23 -1.04 8.73
C ARG A 116 3.94 -1.68 8.25
N PRO A 117 3.33 -1.17 7.17
CA PRO A 117 2.28 -1.90 6.47
C PRO A 117 2.77 -3.29 6.03
N VAL A 118 1.86 -4.26 6.05
CA VAL A 118 2.13 -5.66 5.68
C VAL A 118 1.17 -6.11 4.58
N LEU A 119 1.62 -7.02 3.72
CA LEU A 119 0.75 -7.67 2.76
C LEU A 119 0.00 -8.81 3.44
N VAL A 120 -1.32 -8.83 3.27
CA VAL A 120 -2.21 -9.90 3.72
C VAL A 120 -2.80 -10.56 2.49
N HIS A 121 -2.65 -11.87 2.40
CA HIS A 121 -3.09 -12.65 1.24
C HIS A 121 -4.37 -13.41 1.54
N LEU A 122 -5.08 -13.77 0.46
CA LEU A 122 -6.33 -14.54 0.48
C LEU A 122 -7.43 -13.84 1.30
N VAL A 123 -7.45 -12.51 1.25
CA VAL A 123 -8.56 -11.72 1.79
C VAL A 123 -9.74 -11.88 0.83
N ILE A 124 -10.66 -12.77 1.21
CA ILE A 124 -11.85 -13.13 0.42
C ILE A 124 -13.01 -12.18 0.65
N GLU A 125 -13.02 -11.50 1.79
CA GLU A 125 -14.03 -10.54 2.20
C GLU A 125 -13.38 -9.38 2.95
N GLY A 126 -13.99 -8.20 2.81
CA GLY A 126 -13.64 -6.99 3.53
C GLY A 126 -13.25 -5.80 2.65
N ASP A 127 -13.33 -4.62 3.24
CA ASP A 127 -13.13 -3.32 2.62
C ASP A 127 -12.09 -2.47 3.37
N ALA A 128 -11.68 -1.35 2.74
CA ALA A 128 -10.77 -0.41 3.37
C ALA A 128 -11.26 0.03 4.75
N PHE A 129 -10.31 0.15 5.69
CA PHE A 129 -10.47 0.48 7.11
C PHE A 129 -11.06 -0.62 8.02
N GLU A 130 -11.60 -1.69 7.45
CA GLU A 130 -12.11 -2.80 8.26
C GLU A 130 -10.98 -3.52 9.00
N GLN A 131 -11.25 -3.88 10.25
CA GLN A 131 -10.33 -4.64 11.06
C GLN A 131 -10.46 -6.14 10.75
N ILE A 132 -9.32 -6.80 10.59
CA ILE A 132 -9.20 -8.21 10.31
C ILE A 132 -8.30 -8.90 11.32
N ILE A 133 -8.49 -10.21 11.44
CA ILE A 133 -7.52 -11.11 12.06
C ILE A 133 -6.74 -11.77 10.94
N ALA A 134 -5.42 -11.68 11.04
CA ALA A 134 -4.50 -12.32 10.11
C ALA A 134 -3.47 -13.18 10.86
N ARG A 135 -2.91 -14.16 10.15
CA ARG A 135 -2.04 -15.19 10.70
C ARG A 135 -0.66 -15.11 10.08
N TRP A 136 0.34 -14.91 10.94
CA TRP A 136 1.72 -14.74 10.52
C TRP A 136 2.52 -16.04 10.68
N ASN A 137 3.06 -16.54 9.58
CA ASN A 137 3.85 -17.77 9.55
C ASN A 137 5.38 -17.55 9.59
N GLY A 138 5.84 -16.32 9.79
CA GLY A 138 7.28 -15.97 9.72
C GLY A 138 7.70 -15.29 8.42
N ALA A 139 6.95 -15.45 7.33
CA ALA A 139 7.27 -14.88 6.02
C ALA A 139 6.07 -14.17 5.35
N SER A 140 4.88 -14.71 5.53
CA SER A 140 3.64 -14.26 4.91
C SER A 140 2.54 -14.08 5.95
N CYS A 141 1.61 -13.17 5.65
CA CYS A 141 0.43 -12.93 6.46
C CYS A 141 -0.81 -13.41 5.69
N TRP A 142 -1.60 -14.27 6.32
CA TRP A 142 -2.78 -14.89 5.73
C TRP A 142 -4.04 -14.38 6.41
N PHE A 143 -5.05 -14.01 5.64
CA PHE A 143 -6.36 -13.66 6.16
C PHE A 143 -7.00 -14.85 6.88
N GLU A 144 -7.60 -14.60 8.04
CA GLU A 144 -8.43 -15.57 8.74
C GLU A 144 -9.89 -15.14 8.70
N GLU A 145 -10.20 -13.96 9.23
CA GLU A 145 -11.58 -13.45 9.30
C GLU A 145 -11.61 -11.93 9.52
N ILE A 146 -12.78 -11.32 9.30
CA ILE A 146 -13.11 -9.98 9.80
C ILE A 146 -13.21 -10.02 11.34
N ASP A 147 -12.55 -9.08 12.03
CA ASP A 147 -12.61 -9.01 13.49
C ASP A 147 -13.93 -8.40 13.95
N ARG A 148 -14.94 -9.25 14.17
CA ARG A 148 -16.28 -8.84 14.62
C ARG A 148 -16.33 -8.19 16.02
N ARG A 149 -15.19 -8.09 16.71
CA ARG A 149 -15.08 -7.38 17.99
C ARG A 149 -14.78 -5.90 17.80
N ASP A 150 -14.39 -5.48 16.60
CA ASP A 150 -14.22 -4.08 16.26
C ASP A 150 -15.59 -3.37 16.18
N ASP A 151 -15.60 -2.06 16.41
CA ASP A 151 -16.78 -1.24 16.19
C ASP A 151 -16.91 -0.94 14.68
N PRO A 152 -17.93 -1.47 13.98
CA PRO A 152 -18.07 -1.27 12.54
C PRO A 152 -18.25 0.20 12.17
N ALA A 153 -18.74 1.05 13.09
CA ALA A 153 -18.92 2.47 12.83
C ALA A 153 -17.58 3.18 12.55
N ILE A 154 -16.46 2.67 13.06
CA ILE A 154 -15.14 3.29 12.83
C ILE A 154 -14.77 3.21 11.34
N ALA A 155 -14.94 2.03 10.72
CA ALA A 155 -14.68 1.86 9.30
C ALA A 155 -15.60 2.76 8.47
N GLU A 156 -16.89 2.81 8.80
CA GLU A 156 -17.86 3.67 8.12
C GLU A 156 -17.51 5.17 8.22
N ILE A 157 -17.09 5.64 9.40
CA ILE A 157 -16.67 7.03 9.62
C ILE A 157 -15.43 7.35 8.78
N LEU A 158 -14.41 6.49 8.80
CA LEU A 158 -13.18 6.69 8.03
C LEU A 158 -13.47 6.72 6.52
N GLN A 159 -14.29 5.79 6.03
CA GLN A 159 -14.73 5.78 4.63
C GLN A 159 -15.51 7.04 4.26
N SER A 160 -16.38 7.53 5.15
CA SER A 160 -17.18 8.74 4.94
C SER A 160 -16.31 10.00 4.86
N ASN A 161 -15.32 10.13 5.75
CA ASN A 161 -14.36 11.23 5.72
C ASN A 161 -13.49 11.19 4.46
N LEU A 162 -13.07 9.99 4.05
CA LEU A 162 -12.29 9.82 2.81
C LEU A 162 -13.09 10.26 1.58
N LYS A 163 -14.38 9.90 1.50
CA LYS A 163 -15.29 10.35 0.43
C LYS A 163 -15.49 11.87 0.41
N GLN A 164 -15.43 12.51 1.58
CA GLN A 164 -15.54 13.96 1.72
C GLN A 164 -14.20 14.69 1.56
N LEU A 165 -13.12 13.95 1.27
CA LEU A 165 -11.76 14.47 1.13
C LEU A 165 -11.27 15.25 2.37
N VAL A 166 -11.67 14.82 3.57
CA VAL A 166 -11.26 15.47 4.82
C VAL A 166 -9.75 15.30 5.04
N PRO A 167 -8.96 16.38 5.22
CA PRO A 167 -7.54 16.30 5.52
C PRO A 167 -7.23 15.49 6.78
N VAL A 168 -6.06 14.86 6.84
CA VAL A 168 -5.64 14.00 7.97
C VAL A 168 -5.59 14.80 9.29
N GLU A 169 -5.23 16.07 9.20
CA GLU A 169 -5.13 17.03 10.30
C GLU A 169 -6.52 17.38 10.87
N GLU A 170 -7.53 17.42 10.01
CA GLU A 170 -8.92 17.75 10.35
C GLU A 170 -9.73 16.51 10.76
N LEU A 171 -9.23 15.31 10.48
CA LEU A 171 -9.88 14.06 10.84
C LEU A 171 -10.06 13.96 12.36
N GLN A 172 -11.29 14.05 12.84
CA GLN A 172 -11.63 14.01 14.27
C GLN A 172 -12.93 13.26 14.50
N PHE A 173 -12.90 12.26 15.37
CA PHE A 173 -14.09 11.58 15.89
C PHE A 173 -13.74 10.85 17.19
N LYS A 174 -14.76 10.49 17.96
CA LYS A 174 -14.58 9.77 19.23
C LYS A 174 -13.93 8.40 18.97
N GLY A 175 -12.81 8.13 19.62
CA GLY A 175 -12.11 6.84 19.53
C GLY A 175 -11.05 6.76 18.42
N ILE A 176 -10.77 7.86 17.71
CA ILE A 176 -9.66 7.89 16.76
C ILE A 176 -8.31 7.65 17.46
N THR A 177 -7.51 6.73 16.92
CA THR A 177 -6.16 6.45 17.40
C THR A 177 -5.09 7.00 16.45
N PRO A 178 -3.83 7.17 16.91
CA PRO A 178 -2.72 7.50 16.03
C PRO A 178 -2.59 6.51 14.86
N GLU A 179 -2.79 5.22 15.10
CA GLU A 179 -2.75 4.17 14.08
C GLU A 179 -3.85 4.35 13.02
N MET A 180 -5.05 4.77 13.43
CA MET A 180 -6.13 5.08 12.49
C MET A 180 -5.80 6.31 11.64
N ARG A 181 -5.11 7.32 12.19
CA ARG A 181 -4.64 8.48 11.41
C ARG A 181 -3.58 8.07 10.39
N SER A 182 -2.60 7.27 10.80
CA SER A 182 -1.57 6.74 9.89
C SER A 182 -2.17 5.88 8.79
N LEU A 183 -3.14 5.02 9.14
CA LEU A 183 -3.92 4.25 8.18
C LEU A 183 -4.68 5.15 7.20
N TYR A 184 -5.38 6.17 7.69
CA TYR A 184 -6.14 7.11 6.87
C TYR A 184 -5.24 7.89 5.91
N ASP A 185 -4.09 8.37 6.36
CA ASP A 185 -3.09 9.03 5.52
C ASP A 185 -2.60 8.12 4.39
N LEU A 186 -2.31 6.84 4.68
CA LEU A 186 -1.91 5.86 3.66
C LEU A 186 -2.97 5.65 2.58
N VAL A 187 -4.26 5.66 2.95
CA VAL A 187 -5.37 5.54 1.99
C VAL A 187 -5.57 6.85 1.22
N ALA A 188 -5.53 7.99 1.91
CA ALA A 188 -5.67 9.32 1.32
C ALA A 188 -4.61 9.56 0.24
N GLN A 189 -3.33 9.24 0.48
CA GLN A 189 -2.25 9.38 -0.50
C GLN A 189 -2.47 8.59 -1.82
N ARG A 190 -3.32 7.56 -1.80
CA ARG A 190 -3.67 6.74 -2.97
C ARG A 190 -5.00 7.14 -3.61
N THR A 191 -5.78 7.99 -2.96
CA THR A 191 -7.13 8.36 -3.38
C THR A 191 -7.06 9.56 -4.32
N GLU A 192 -7.69 9.44 -5.49
CA GLU A 192 -7.83 10.55 -6.44
C GLU A 192 -8.58 11.72 -5.77
N GLY A 193 -8.09 12.95 -5.97
CA GLY A 193 -8.54 14.14 -5.24
C GLY A 193 -7.68 14.53 -4.04
N PHE A 194 -7.07 13.57 -3.32
CA PHE A 194 -6.08 13.85 -2.26
C PHE A 194 -4.65 14.01 -2.79
N ALA A 195 -4.31 13.32 -3.88
CA ALA A 195 -3.00 13.43 -4.52
C ALA A 195 -2.81 14.73 -5.32
N GLN A 196 -3.90 15.44 -5.63
CA GLN A 196 -3.89 16.62 -6.50
C GLN A 196 -3.09 17.79 -5.90
N PRO A 197 -3.27 18.18 -4.63
CA PRO A 197 -2.44 19.21 -4.01
C PRO A 197 -0.94 18.87 -3.98
N GLN A 198 -0.57 17.60 -3.75
CA GLN A 198 0.83 17.17 -3.78
C GLN A 198 1.43 17.15 -5.19
N GLN A 199 0.65 16.77 -6.20
CA GLN A 199 1.07 16.81 -7.60
C GLN A 199 1.19 18.26 -8.08
N ASP A 200 0.25 19.12 -7.70
CA ASP A 200 0.22 20.55 -7.99
C ASP A 200 1.43 21.25 -7.36
N GLU A 201 1.72 20.96 -6.09
CA GLU A 201 2.92 21.50 -5.42
C GLU A 201 4.20 21.05 -6.12
N LYS A 202 4.32 19.77 -6.47
CA LYS A 202 5.49 19.25 -7.20
C LYS A 202 5.67 19.94 -8.55
N ARG A 203 4.58 20.13 -9.28
CA ARG A 203 4.56 20.81 -10.58
C ARG A 203 5.01 22.27 -10.44
N LEU A 204 4.46 23.00 -9.47
CA LEU A 204 4.84 24.38 -9.15
C LEU A 204 6.31 24.49 -8.73
N ARG A 205 6.76 23.63 -7.82
CA ARG A 205 8.14 23.59 -7.33
C ARG A 205 9.13 23.30 -8.46
N GLN A 206 8.79 22.40 -9.37
CA GLN A 206 9.63 22.07 -10.52
C GLN A 206 9.73 23.24 -11.50
N ALA A 207 8.61 23.90 -11.83
CA ALA A 207 8.60 25.05 -12.72
C ALA A 207 9.41 26.24 -12.17
N LEU A 208 9.23 26.56 -10.89
CA LEU A 208 10.00 27.62 -10.21
C LEU A 208 11.49 27.30 -10.18
N LYS A 209 11.85 26.05 -9.83
CA LYS A 209 13.26 25.63 -9.75
C LYS A 209 13.96 25.70 -11.11
N LEU A 210 13.27 25.39 -12.22
CA LEU A 210 13.82 25.53 -13.57
C LEU A 210 14.09 27.00 -13.93
N GLY A 211 13.29 27.92 -13.39
CA GLY A 211 13.49 29.37 -13.54
C GLY A 211 14.51 29.97 -12.59
N GLY A 212 14.95 29.25 -11.55
CA GLY A 212 15.85 29.77 -10.50
C GLY A 212 15.17 30.17 -9.20
N GLY A 213 13.85 29.99 -9.08
CA GLY A 213 13.05 30.36 -7.91
C GLY A 213 12.71 29.20 -6.98
N GLU A 214 12.32 29.54 -5.75
CA GLU A 214 11.90 28.61 -4.71
C GLU A 214 10.44 28.81 -4.29
N LEU A 215 9.67 27.72 -4.25
CA LEU A 215 8.27 27.73 -3.81
C LEU A 215 8.18 27.76 -2.27
N HIS A 216 7.44 28.73 -1.73
CA HIS A 216 7.13 28.80 -0.31
C HIS A 216 5.76 28.20 0.02
N GLN A 217 4.71 28.66 -0.66
CA GLN A 217 3.34 28.18 -0.45
C GLN A 217 2.50 28.45 -1.70
N PHE A 218 1.38 27.76 -1.83
CA PHE A 218 0.39 28.07 -2.85
C PHE A 218 -1.02 27.88 -2.28
N GLN A 219 -1.98 28.58 -2.88
CA GLN A 219 -3.39 28.50 -2.55
C GLN A 219 -4.20 28.27 -3.81
N ASP A 220 -5.12 27.32 -3.74
CA ASP A 220 -6.07 27.06 -4.81
C ASP A 220 -7.21 28.10 -4.82
N ARG A 221 -7.47 28.72 -5.97
CA ARG A 221 -8.54 29.71 -6.20
C ARG A 221 -9.57 29.24 -7.22
N GLY A 222 -9.65 27.93 -7.50
CA GLY A 222 -10.56 27.33 -8.47
C GLY A 222 -9.89 27.20 -9.84
N ASP A 223 -9.83 28.29 -10.60
CA ASP A 223 -9.30 28.27 -11.97
C ASP A 223 -7.79 28.54 -12.06
N TYR A 224 -7.19 29.03 -10.96
CA TYR A 224 -5.78 29.37 -10.86
C TYR A 224 -5.25 29.10 -9.45
N TRP A 225 -3.93 29.06 -9.30
CA TRP A 225 -3.23 29.07 -8.01
C TRP A 225 -2.70 30.47 -7.70
N THR A 226 -2.79 30.90 -6.45
CA THR A 226 -1.95 31.99 -5.93
C THR A 226 -0.70 31.37 -5.35
N VAL A 227 0.47 31.73 -5.88
CA VAL A 227 1.75 31.09 -5.59
C VAL A 227 2.69 32.12 -4.97
N ASP A 228 3.19 31.83 -3.77
CA ASP A 228 4.25 32.61 -3.11
C ASP A 228 5.59 31.93 -3.34
N TRP A 229 6.56 32.69 -3.84
CA TRP A 229 7.85 32.16 -4.23
C TRP A 229 8.93 33.24 -4.12
N THR A 230 10.19 32.82 -4.20
CA THR A 230 11.35 33.70 -4.06
C THR A 230 12.32 33.47 -5.21
N THR A 231 12.87 34.55 -5.77
CA THR A 231 13.93 34.54 -6.80
C THR A 231 15.28 34.16 -6.19
N SER A 232 16.28 33.85 -7.03
CA SER A 232 17.61 33.40 -6.56
C SER A 232 18.37 34.46 -5.74
N ASP A 233 18.05 35.75 -5.93
CA ASP A 233 18.56 36.89 -5.17
C ASP A 233 17.81 37.15 -3.84
N GLY A 234 16.78 36.35 -3.54
CA GLY A 234 16.05 36.39 -2.27
C GLY A 234 14.81 37.30 -2.26
N VAL A 235 14.41 37.89 -3.40
CA VAL A 235 13.20 38.72 -3.47
C VAL A 235 11.94 37.86 -3.50
N ARG A 236 10.95 38.21 -2.66
CA ARG A 236 9.70 37.44 -2.55
C ARG A 236 8.62 38.01 -3.47
N HIS A 237 7.94 37.12 -4.16
CA HIS A 237 6.85 37.43 -5.09
C HIS A 237 5.60 36.60 -4.79
N THR A 238 4.45 37.13 -5.19
CA THR A 238 3.17 36.43 -5.19
C THR A 238 2.57 36.54 -6.59
N SER A 239 2.27 35.41 -7.22
CA SER A 239 1.78 35.37 -8.61
C SER A 239 0.54 34.48 -8.74
N ALA A 240 -0.37 34.84 -9.63
CA ALA A 240 -1.53 34.03 -9.99
C ALA A 240 -1.20 33.19 -11.23
N ILE A 241 -1.29 31.86 -11.14
CA ILE A 241 -0.80 30.90 -12.12
C ILE A 241 -1.96 29.99 -12.56
N ALA A 242 -2.19 29.88 -13.87
CA ALA A 242 -3.22 29.02 -14.45
C ALA A 242 -2.87 27.54 -14.22
N LYS A 243 -3.88 26.72 -13.91
CA LYS A 243 -3.66 25.32 -13.52
C LYS A 243 -3.42 24.39 -14.69
N ASP A 244 -3.92 24.72 -15.86
CA ASP A 244 -3.84 23.92 -17.08
C ASP A 244 -2.42 23.91 -17.65
N ASP A 245 -1.78 25.07 -17.75
CA ASP A 245 -0.51 25.23 -18.48
C ASP A 245 0.61 25.96 -17.71
N LEU A 246 0.35 26.41 -16.46
CA LEU A 246 1.25 27.26 -15.68
C LEU A 246 1.46 28.68 -16.24
N THR A 247 0.58 29.15 -17.13
CA THR A 247 0.61 30.53 -17.62
C THR A 247 0.36 31.51 -16.48
N VAL A 248 1.13 32.59 -16.45
CA VAL A 248 0.98 33.64 -15.46
C VAL A 248 -0.28 34.45 -15.79
N VAL A 249 -1.30 34.33 -14.94
CA VAL A 249 -2.53 35.11 -15.04
C VAL A 249 -2.28 36.53 -14.53
N SER A 250 -1.44 36.67 -13.50
CA SER A 250 -0.96 37.95 -12.98
C SER A 250 0.33 37.75 -12.21
N SER A 251 1.34 38.58 -12.47
CA SER A 251 2.66 38.49 -11.81
C SER A 251 2.72 39.19 -10.44
N GLY A 252 1.66 39.92 -10.04
CA GLY A 252 1.65 40.74 -8.82
C GLY A 252 2.36 42.09 -8.97
N ILE A 253 2.98 42.35 -10.12
CA ILE A 253 3.48 43.65 -10.55
C ILE A 253 2.92 43.97 -11.94
N CYS A 254 2.72 45.25 -12.28
CA CYS A 254 2.24 45.59 -13.63
C CYS A 254 3.33 45.34 -14.67
N LEU A 255 3.38 44.17 -15.30
CA LEU A 255 4.20 43.90 -16.49
C LEU A 255 3.54 44.47 -17.77
N SER A 256 3.17 45.76 -17.73
CA SER A 256 2.63 46.51 -18.88
C SER A 256 1.49 45.80 -19.65
N GLY A 257 0.68 44.97 -18.97
CA GLY A 257 -0.45 44.23 -19.58
C GLY A 257 -0.07 43.01 -20.43
N ARG A 258 1.16 42.51 -20.34
CA ARG A 258 1.66 41.33 -21.07
C ARG A 258 1.87 40.10 -20.19
N ASP A 259 1.27 40.06 -19.00
CA ASP A 259 1.47 38.98 -18.02
C ASP A 259 1.20 37.58 -18.61
N ARG A 260 0.24 37.47 -19.55
CA ARG A 260 -0.15 36.21 -20.21
C ARG A 260 0.85 35.69 -21.26
N ASP A 261 1.87 36.47 -21.60
CA ASP A 261 2.92 36.05 -22.55
C ASP A 261 3.99 35.18 -21.87
N PHE A 262 3.89 34.97 -20.56
CA PHE A 262 4.89 34.26 -19.75
C PHE A 262 4.29 33.04 -19.04
N ASP A 263 5.02 31.93 -19.06
CA ASP A 263 4.82 30.82 -18.13
C ASP A 263 5.58 31.06 -16.81
N LEU A 264 5.22 30.32 -15.76
CA LEU A 264 5.84 30.44 -14.44
C LEU A 264 7.37 30.27 -14.48
N GLN A 265 7.90 29.48 -15.41
CA GLN A 265 9.34 29.29 -15.57
C GLN A 265 10.02 30.55 -16.11
N SER A 266 9.44 31.15 -17.16
CA SER A 266 9.97 32.33 -17.84
C SER A 266 9.82 33.60 -17.00
N LEU A 267 8.81 33.64 -16.12
CA LEU A 267 8.57 34.75 -15.20
C LEU A 267 9.77 34.99 -14.25
N VAL A 268 10.38 33.91 -13.73
CA VAL A 268 11.50 34.03 -12.80
C VAL A 268 12.67 34.76 -13.45
N GLY A 269 13.03 34.38 -14.68
CA GLY A 269 14.11 35.02 -15.42
C GLY A 269 13.85 36.51 -15.72
N VAL A 270 12.59 36.89 -15.97
CA VAL A 270 12.22 38.31 -16.19
C VAL A 270 12.36 39.13 -14.91
N MET A 271 12.01 38.57 -13.76
CA MET A 271 12.12 39.26 -12.46
C MET A 271 13.58 39.46 -12.05
N GLU A 272 14.46 38.50 -12.34
CA GLU A 272 15.90 38.61 -12.07
C GLU A 272 16.61 39.67 -12.93
N HIS A 273 16.07 39.99 -14.12
CA HIS A 273 16.64 41.00 -15.03
C HIS A 273 16.01 42.38 -14.89
N GLN A 274 15.09 42.60 -13.94
CA GLN A 274 14.69 43.95 -13.53
C GLN A 274 15.77 44.56 -12.63
N GLU A 275 16.92 44.89 -13.22
CA GLU A 275 17.79 45.93 -12.67
C GLU A 275 17.02 47.26 -12.71
N TRP A 276 17.00 47.99 -11.58
CA TRP A 276 16.60 49.40 -11.57
C TRP A 276 17.63 50.26 -12.29
#